data_AF-A0A857A9Y3-F1
#
_entry.id   AF-A0A857A9Y3-F1
#
_cell.length_a   1.000
_cell.length_b   1.000
_cell.length_c   1.000
_cell.angle_alpha   90.00
_cell.angle_beta   90.00
_cell.angle_gamma   90.00
#
_symmetry.space_group_name_H-M   'P 1'
#
loop_
_entity.id
_entity.type
_entity.pdbx_description
1 polymer ?
#
loop_
_entity_poly.entity_id
_entity_poly.type
_entity_poly.pdbx_seq_one_letter_code
_entity_poly.pdbx_strand_id
1 'polypeptide(L)'
;MRYYKTLVTELAPFTFVPTKPTQDVRLTKGKPMRPINVRTLMIAAVSAAVLAGTVVPANGAELTDPGAPTEVAAEEQPADGAAAEEQPATDGAAAEEQPADDGAAADDGAASWKQDGKGWWFDLGDGTYAKNELIEIDDVVYRFDENGYMITGWHNQEGEWEYFASSGAQAFGWNVIDGSWYFLDPETGFMQTGWINVDGSWYYLNAAGDMAMGWVQYNNEWYYLTGSGAMATGWTQVGGTWYYMNASGVMLIGWVEVEGSWYYLNASGAMVTGTQWIDGERHWFFHNGTWWGAWK
;
A
#
# COMPACT_ATOMS: atom_id res chain seq x y z
N MET A 1 4.82 60.32 -14.56
CA MET A 1 6.15 59.66 -14.59
C MET A 1 6.65 59.46 -13.17
N ARG A 2 6.48 58.26 -12.61
CA ARG A 2 7.19 57.76 -11.44
C ARG A 2 7.56 56.31 -11.76
N TYR A 3 8.85 56.04 -11.80
CA TYR A 3 9.43 54.73 -12.08
C TYR A 3 9.23 53.85 -10.85
N TYR A 4 8.65 52.67 -11.02
CA TYR A 4 8.76 51.59 -10.04
C TYR A 4 9.70 50.54 -10.62
N LYS A 5 10.77 50.31 -9.87
CA LYS A 5 11.86 49.38 -10.14
C LYS A 5 11.35 47.97 -9.85
N THR A 6 11.14 47.17 -10.89
CA THR A 6 10.84 45.74 -10.77
C THR A 6 12.02 45.04 -10.09
N LEU A 7 11.80 44.50 -8.90
CA LEU A 7 12.69 43.51 -8.31
C LEU A 7 12.25 42.15 -8.85
N VAL A 8 12.93 41.68 -9.89
CA VAL A 8 12.92 40.26 -10.25
C VAL A 8 13.93 39.60 -9.33
N THR A 9 13.46 38.93 -8.29
CA THR A 9 14.29 38.01 -7.52
C THR A 9 14.33 36.71 -8.29
N GLU A 10 15.43 36.48 -9.02
CA GLU A 10 15.76 35.16 -9.54
C GLU A 10 15.92 34.19 -8.36
N LEU A 11 14.93 33.31 -8.17
CA LEU A 11 15.07 32.17 -7.29
C LEU A 11 15.87 31.10 -8.02
N ALA A 12 17.10 30.87 -7.57
CA ALA A 12 17.91 29.74 -8.01
C ALA A 12 17.16 28.41 -7.75
N PRO A 13 17.35 27.37 -8.58
CA PRO A 13 16.73 26.07 -8.35
C PRO A 13 17.24 25.49 -7.03
N PHE A 14 16.33 25.35 -6.06
CA PHE A 14 16.64 24.69 -4.80
C PHE A 14 16.71 23.18 -5.05
N THR A 15 17.93 22.64 -5.11
CA THR A 15 18.14 21.19 -5.12
C THR A 15 17.75 20.64 -3.76
N PHE A 16 16.69 19.85 -3.71
CA PHE A 16 16.31 19.06 -2.55
C PHE A 16 17.42 18.06 -2.24
N VAL A 17 18.09 18.24 -1.09
CA VAL A 17 18.98 17.24 -0.50
C VAL A 17 18.25 16.71 0.74
N PRO A 18 17.68 15.49 0.71
CA PRO A 18 17.10 14.91 1.91
C PRO A 18 18.22 14.68 2.92
N THR A 19 18.14 15.34 4.07
CA THR A 19 19.03 15.06 5.20
C THR A 19 18.67 13.70 5.78
N LYS A 20 19.59 12.74 5.63
CA LYS A 20 19.58 11.46 6.35
C LYS A 20 19.31 11.71 7.84
N PRO A 21 18.39 10.98 8.50
CA PRO A 21 18.22 11.10 9.94
C PRO A 21 19.52 10.70 10.63
N THR A 22 20.09 11.63 11.39
CA THR A 22 21.25 11.41 12.25
C THR A 22 20.82 10.54 13.43
N GLN A 23 21.06 9.23 13.35
CA GLN A 23 21.11 8.38 14.55
C GLN A 23 22.55 8.38 15.08
N ASP A 24 22.77 9.12 16.17
CA ASP A 24 23.90 8.85 17.07
C ASP A 24 23.56 7.61 17.90
N VAL A 25 24.00 6.44 17.44
CA VAL A 25 24.01 5.20 18.24
C VAL A 25 25.45 4.72 18.36
N ARG A 26 25.88 4.55 19.61
CA ARG A 26 27.18 3.96 19.95
C ARG A 26 27.23 2.53 19.41
N LEU A 27 28.16 2.28 18.49
CA LEU A 27 28.47 0.95 17.96
C LEU A 27 28.89 0.01 19.11
N THR A 28 28.00 -0.90 19.51
CA THR A 28 28.44 -2.21 20.00
C THR A 28 28.77 -3.06 18.79
N LYS A 29 29.92 -3.71 18.85
CA LYS A 29 30.61 -4.35 17.72
C LYS A 29 29.90 -5.65 17.33
N GLY A 30 28.78 -5.55 16.62
CA GLY A 30 28.18 -6.63 15.86
C GLY A 30 29.03 -6.90 14.60
N LYS A 31 29.30 -8.16 14.31
CA LYS A 31 30.09 -8.63 13.17
C LYS A 31 29.47 -8.11 11.86
N PRO A 32 30.25 -7.58 10.89
CA PRO A 32 29.65 -7.08 9.65
C PRO A 32 29.01 -8.23 8.88
N MET A 33 27.69 -8.18 8.72
CA MET A 33 26.96 -9.01 7.76
C MET A 33 27.45 -8.68 6.36
N ARG A 34 27.63 -9.72 5.54
CA ARG A 34 28.09 -9.56 4.15
C ARG A 34 26.98 -8.86 3.34
N PRO A 35 27.31 -7.94 2.43
CA PRO A 35 26.32 -7.36 1.54
C PRO A 35 25.70 -8.47 0.67
N ILE A 36 24.38 -8.65 0.79
CA ILE A 36 23.58 -9.48 -0.11
C ILE A 36 23.56 -8.75 -1.45
N ASN A 37 24.10 -9.38 -2.50
CA ASN A 37 24.01 -8.87 -3.86
C ASN A 37 22.58 -9.09 -4.35
N VAL A 38 21.69 -8.15 -4.11
CA VAL A 38 20.34 -8.15 -4.72
C VAL A 38 20.49 -7.76 -6.19
N ARG A 39 20.81 -8.74 -7.04
CA ARG A 39 20.65 -8.57 -8.48
C ARG A 39 19.16 -8.68 -8.78
N THR A 40 18.55 -7.51 -9.00
CA THR A 40 17.29 -7.27 -9.73
C THR A 40 16.43 -8.51 -9.97
N LEU A 41 15.47 -8.75 -9.08
CA LEU A 41 14.26 -9.48 -9.42
C LEU A 41 13.08 -8.78 -8.74
N MET A 42 12.43 -7.87 -9.48
CA MET A 42 11.12 -7.35 -9.14
C MET A 42 10.13 -8.52 -9.25
N ILE A 43 9.85 -9.21 -8.14
CA ILE A 43 8.68 -10.08 -8.04
C ILE A 43 7.65 -9.31 -7.20
N ALA A 44 6.63 -8.81 -7.88
CA ALA A 44 5.39 -8.43 -7.22
C ALA A 44 4.76 -9.72 -6.67
N ALA A 45 4.87 -9.95 -5.36
CA ALA A 45 4.07 -10.98 -4.69
C ALA A 45 2.62 -10.47 -4.62
N VAL A 46 1.82 -10.76 -5.65
CA VAL A 46 0.37 -10.62 -5.56
C VAL A 46 -0.11 -11.76 -4.66
N SER A 47 -0.27 -11.48 -3.36
CA SER A 47 -0.98 -12.38 -2.45
C SER A 47 -2.45 -12.46 -2.88
N ALA A 48 -2.80 -13.56 -3.53
CA ALA A 48 -4.17 -13.85 -3.96
C ALA A 48 -5.02 -14.25 -2.75
N ALA A 49 -5.99 -13.40 -2.38
CA ALA A 49 -7.17 -13.82 -1.62
C ALA A 49 -8.36 -13.86 -2.59
N VAL A 50 -8.80 -15.08 -2.93
CA VAL A 50 -10.00 -15.32 -3.73
C VAL A 50 -11.24 -15.11 -2.84
N LEU A 51 -12.10 -14.18 -3.21
CA LEU A 51 -13.52 -14.21 -2.84
C LEU A 51 -14.34 -14.07 -4.12
N ALA A 52 -14.95 -15.18 -4.51
CA ALA A 52 -15.83 -15.29 -5.66
C ALA A 52 -17.08 -14.44 -5.46
N GLY A 53 -17.36 -13.57 -6.43
CA GLY A 53 -18.58 -12.78 -6.52
C GLY A 53 -18.64 -12.13 -7.90
N THR A 54 -19.17 -12.88 -8.87
CA THR A 54 -19.36 -12.44 -10.25
C THR A 54 -20.25 -11.20 -10.34
N VAL A 55 -19.73 -10.09 -10.87
CA VAL A 55 -20.56 -9.02 -11.45
C VAL A 55 -19.97 -8.63 -12.82
N VAL A 56 -20.78 -8.87 -13.84
CA VAL A 56 -20.59 -8.52 -15.25
C VAL A 56 -20.64 -7.00 -15.41
N PRO A 57 -19.69 -6.32 -16.09
CA PRO A 57 -19.90 -4.94 -16.49
C PRO A 57 -20.48 -4.91 -17.91
N ALA A 58 -21.73 -4.50 -18.03
CA ALA A 58 -22.31 -4.08 -19.29
C ALA A 58 -23.25 -2.90 -19.04
N ASN A 59 -22.79 -1.71 -19.45
CA ASN A 59 -23.53 -0.74 -20.27
C ASN A 59 -23.20 0.70 -19.88
N GLY A 60 -22.55 1.39 -20.82
CA GLY A 60 -22.83 2.80 -21.05
C GLY A 60 -24.29 2.96 -21.47
N ALA A 61 -24.93 3.98 -20.96
CA ALA A 61 -26.25 4.40 -21.39
C ALA A 61 -26.14 5.79 -22.01
N GLU A 62 -26.30 5.83 -23.33
CA GLU A 62 -26.75 7.01 -24.06
C GLU A 62 -28.29 7.11 -23.95
N LEU A 63 -28.75 8.34 -24.05
CA LEU A 63 -30.08 8.88 -23.86
C LEU A 63 -31.18 8.19 -24.70
N THR A 64 -32.37 7.95 -24.13
CA THR A 64 -33.67 8.23 -24.78
C THR A 64 -34.87 8.13 -23.80
N ASP A 65 -35.89 8.91 -24.15
CA ASP A 65 -37.17 9.34 -23.53
C ASP A 65 -38.17 8.22 -23.13
N PRO A 66 -39.10 8.40 -22.15
CA PRO A 66 -39.97 7.35 -21.63
C PRO A 66 -41.41 7.38 -22.19
N GLY A 67 -41.95 6.19 -22.47
CA GLY A 67 -43.38 5.97 -22.74
C GLY A 67 -43.81 4.56 -22.29
N ALA A 68 -44.55 4.49 -21.19
CA ALA A 68 -45.19 3.30 -20.62
C ALA A 68 -46.44 2.85 -21.43
N PRO A 69 -47.27 1.87 -20.99
CA PRO A 69 -47.06 0.60 -20.26
C PRO A 69 -47.62 -0.59 -21.09
N THR A 70 -47.54 -1.88 -20.70
CA THR A 70 -48.52 -2.75 -19.97
C THR A 70 -48.12 -4.19 -20.41
N GLU A 71 -48.14 -5.29 -19.63
CA GLU A 71 -49.28 -6.00 -19.06
C GLU A 71 -48.80 -7.25 -18.25
N VAL A 72 -49.36 -7.42 -17.04
CA VAL A 72 -49.88 -8.62 -16.32
C VAL A 72 -49.22 -10.02 -16.47
N ALA A 73 -48.78 -10.62 -15.34
CA ALA A 73 -49.46 -11.68 -14.53
C ALA A 73 -49.01 -13.11 -14.92
N ALA A 74 -48.91 -14.15 -14.08
CA ALA A 74 -49.10 -14.40 -12.65
C ALA A 74 -48.48 -15.79 -12.34
N GLU A 75 -48.19 -16.06 -11.04
CA GLU A 75 -48.36 -17.34 -10.29
C GLU A 75 -47.63 -18.62 -10.81
N GLU A 76 -47.17 -19.61 -10.02
CA GLU A 76 -47.39 -20.03 -8.64
C GLU A 76 -46.27 -21.06 -8.25
N GLN A 77 -46.04 -21.26 -6.94
CA GLN A 77 -45.32 -22.38 -6.30
C GLN A 77 -46.35 -23.48 -5.87
N PRO A 78 -46.06 -24.62 -5.18
CA PRO A 78 -44.82 -25.36 -4.88
C PRO A 78 -44.96 -26.93 -4.88
N ALA A 79 -43.89 -27.60 -4.40
CA ALA A 79 -43.84 -28.81 -3.52
C ALA A 79 -43.72 -30.26 -4.10
N ASP A 80 -42.80 -31.02 -3.46
CA ASP A 80 -42.86 -32.42 -2.93
C ASP A 80 -41.53 -33.19 -3.23
N GLY A 81 -40.89 -34.01 -2.39
CA GLY A 81 -41.16 -34.58 -1.06
C GLY A 81 -39.98 -35.46 -0.55
N ALA A 82 -39.99 -35.71 0.78
CA ALA A 82 -39.51 -36.84 1.62
C ALA A 82 -38.38 -37.81 1.16
N ALA A 83 -37.31 -38.02 1.97
CA ALA A 83 -37.08 -39.10 2.98
C ALA A 83 -36.57 -40.46 2.38
N ALA A 84 -35.72 -41.33 2.94
CA ALA A 84 -35.04 -41.50 4.23
C ALA A 84 -33.87 -42.54 4.08
N GLU A 85 -32.97 -42.53 5.07
CA GLU A 85 -32.12 -43.57 5.71
C GLU A 85 -31.92 -44.98 5.09
N GLU A 86 -30.66 -45.48 5.13
CA GLU A 86 -30.24 -46.63 5.99
C GLU A 86 -28.72 -46.97 5.87
N GLN A 87 -28.06 -47.15 7.03
CA GLN A 87 -26.92 -48.06 7.24
C GLN A 87 -27.46 -49.36 7.87
N PRO A 88 -26.72 -50.49 7.81
CA PRO A 88 -26.08 -50.94 9.06
C PRO A 88 -24.69 -51.61 8.90
N ALA A 89 -24.05 -51.77 10.07
CA ALA A 89 -22.72 -52.31 10.36
C ALA A 89 -22.65 -53.85 10.41
N THR A 90 -21.43 -54.40 10.48
CA THR A 90 -21.11 -55.58 11.33
C THR A 90 -19.64 -55.62 11.80
N ASP A 91 -19.50 -56.04 13.06
CA ASP A 91 -18.37 -56.29 13.97
C ASP A 91 -17.18 -57.17 13.51
N GLY A 92 -16.06 -57.04 14.26
CA GLY A 92 -15.03 -58.09 14.41
C GLY A 92 -13.80 -57.70 15.25
N ALA A 93 -13.80 -58.05 16.55
CA ALA A 93 -12.70 -58.02 17.55
C ALA A 93 -11.51 -58.95 17.17
N ALA A 94 -10.31 -59.02 17.76
CA ALA A 94 -9.54 -58.34 18.82
C ALA A 94 -8.08 -58.93 18.80
N ALA A 95 -7.17 -58.24 19.51
CA ALA A 95 -5.94 -58.71 20.18
C ALA A 95 -4.60 -58.83 19.40
N GLU A 96 -3.71 -57.90 19.77
CA GLU A 96 -2.27 -57.99 20.11
C GLU A 96 -1.40 -59.10 19.49
N GLU A 97 -0.34 -58.68 18.78
CA GLU A 97 1.06 -58.95 19.17
C GLU A 97 2.01 -58.10 18.30
N GLN A 98 2.87 -57.31 18.95
CA GLN A 98 4.11 -56.81 18.38
C GLN A 98 5.22 -57.81 18.78
N PRO A 99 6.18 -58.08 17.89
CA PRO A 99 7.55 -57.81 18.31
C PRO A 99 8.35 -56.99 17.30
N ALA A 100 9.17 -56.14 17.92
CA ALA A 100 10.38 -55.44 17.50
C ALA A 100 10.92 -55.54 16.06
N ASP A 101 11.35 -54.36 15.63
CA ASP A 101 12.64 -54.08 14.97
C ASP A 101 12.82 -54.63 13.55
N ASP A 102 12.47 -53.77 12.59
CA ASP A 102 13.20 -53.67 11.34
C ASP A 102 13.45 -52.19 11.04
N GLY A 103 14.64 -51.73 11.43
CA GLY A 103 15.36 -50.67 10.75
C GLY A 103 14.71 -49.30 10.86
N ALA A 104 15.16 -48.54 11.86
CA ALA A 104 15.30 -47.11 11.69
C ALA A 104 15.99 -46.88 10.34
N ALA A 105 15.21 -46.45 9.34
CA ALA A 105 15.77 -45.66 8.26
C ALA A 105 16.51 -44.54 8.98
N ALA A 106 17.84 -44.57 8.91
CA ALA A 106 18.62 -43.42 9.29
C ALA A 106 18.08 -42.28 8.42
N ASP A 107 17.24 -41.44 9.02
CA ASP A 107 16.85 -40.15 8.48
C ASP A 107 18.17 -39.50 8.11
N ASP A 108 18.39 -39.29 6.83
CA ASP A 108 19.69 -39.04 6.20
C ASP A 108 20.24 -37.64 6.51
N GLY A 109 19.80 -37.04 7.62
CA GLY A 109 20.19 -35.71 8.03
C GLY A 109 19.82 -34.67 6.99
N ALA A 110 18.70 -34.87 6.29
CA ALA A 110 18.20 -33.90 5.33
C ALA A 110 17.41 -32.81 6.04
N ALA A 111 17.77 -31.55 5.77
CA ALA A 111 17.04 -30.40 6.27
C ALA A 111 15.57 -30.47 5.83
N SER A 112 14.64 -30.24 6.77
CA SER A 112 13.22 -30.43 6.51
C SER A 112 12.33 -29.58 7.41
N TRP A 113 11.18 -29.18 6.86
CA TRP A 113 10.12 -28.55 7.63
C TRP A 113 9.46 -29.55 8.58
N LYS A 114 9.24 -29.12 9.82
CA LYS A 114 8.52 -29.86 10.84
C LYS A 114 7.43 -28.97 11.45
N GLN A 115 6.40 -29.59 12.04
CA GLN A 115 5.27 -28.87 12.62
C GLN A 115 4.73 -29.57 13.86
N ASP A 116 4.25 -28.80 14.83
CA ASP A 116 3.49 -29.25 15.99
C ASP A 116 2.29 -28.32 16.25
N GLY A 117 1.66 -28.47 17.43
CA GLY A 117 0.53 -27.63 17.83
C GLY A 117 0.87 -26.16 18.12
N LYS A 118 2.16 -25.80 18.19
CA LYS A 118 2.63 -24.43 18.41
C LYS A 118 2.98 -23.74 17.08
N GLY A 119 3.57 -24.48 16.14
CA GLY A 119 3.90 -23.91 14.84
C GLY A 119 4.84 -24.76 14.01
N TRP A 120 5.39 -24.13 12.97
CA TRP A 120 6.37 -24.71 12.07
C TRP A 120 7.80 -24.40 12.57
N TRP A 121 8.74 -25.31 12.38
CA TRP A 121 10.18 -25.04 12.50
C TRP A 121 10.94 -25.74 11.38
N PHE A 122 12.18 -25.33 11.16
CA PHE A 122 13.05 -25.93 10.15
C PHE A 122 14.18 -26.70 10.81
N ASP A 123 14.16 -28.02 10.65
CA ASP A 123 15.24 -28.92 11.06
C ASP A 123 16.37 -28.81 10.02
N LEU A 124 17.60 -28.61 10.49
CA LEU A 124 18.76 -28.40 9.62
C LEU A 124 19.43 -29.71 9.18
N GLY A 125 18.94 -30.86 9.67
CA GLY A 125 19.43 -32.19 9.34
C GLY A 125 20.70 -32.60 10.07
N ASP A 126 21.36 -31.69 10.79
CA ASP A 126 22.55 -31.97 11.61
C ASP A 126 22.22 -32.20 13.10
N GLY A 127 20.93 -32.40 13.41
CA GLY A 127 20.41 -32.48 14.77
C GLY A 127 20.15 -31.11 15.42
N THR A 128 20.30 -30.02 14.68
CA THR A 128 19.92 -28.66 15.09
C THR A 128 18.74 -28.12 14.27
N TYR A 129 18.23 -26.95 14.63
CA TYR A 129 17.09 -26.30 13.97
C TYR A 129 17.29 -24.77 13.93
N ALA A 130 16.64 -24.13 12.96
CA ALA A 130 16.69 -22.68 12.78
C ALA A 130 16.07 -21.95 13.99
N LYS A 131 16.77 -20.96 14.56
CA LYS A 131 16.31 -20.25 15.77
C LYS A 131 16.90 -18.85 15.89
N ASN A 132 16.02 -17.88 16.21
CA ASN A 132 16.35 -16.47 16.38
C ASN A 132 17.10 -15.87 15.16
N GLU A 133 16.70 -16.27 13.96
CA GLU A 133 17.41 -15.94 12.72
C GLU A 133 16.48 -15.86 11.51
N LEU A 134 16.95 -15.19 10.47
CA LEU A 134 16.40 -15.27 9.12
C LEU A 134 17.13 -16.39 8.38
N ILE A 135 16.38 -17.26 7.71
CA ILE A 135 16.94 -18.33 6.88
C ILE A 135 16.26 -18.30 5.50
N GLU A 136 17.04 -18.51 4.45
CA GLU A 136 16.56 -18.66 3.09
C GLU A 136 16.43 -20.15 2.75
N ILE A 137 15.24 -20.57 2.37
CA ILE A 137 14.91 -21.95 1.99
C ILE A 137 14.16 -21.89 0.67
N ASP A 138 14.71 -22.54 -0.36
CA ASP A 138 14.15 -22.56 -1.71
C ASP A 138 13.82 -21.14 -2.24
N ASP A 139 14.81 -20.23 -2.13
CA ASP A 139 14.73 -18.82 -2.54
C ASP A 139 13.68 -17.97 -1.77
N VAL A 140 13.17 -18.47 -0.63
CA VAL A 140 12.23 -17.75 0.23
C VAL A 140 12.83 -17.51 1.61
N VAL A 141 12.74 -16.28 2.09
CA VAL A 141 13.26 -15.91 3.42
C VAL A 141 12.17 -16.11 4.48
N TYR A 142 12.53 -16.81 5.56
CA TYR A 142 11.70 -17.08 6.72
C TYR A 142 12.38 -16.59 7.99
N ARG A 143 11.58 -16.20 8.98
CA ARG A 143 12.07 -15.79 10.30
C ARG A 143 11.68 -16.82 11.34
N PHE A 144 12.61 -17.18 12.23
CA PHE A 144 12.35 -18.05 13.36
C PHE A 144 12.53 -17.29 14.69
N ASP A 145 11.65 -17.55 15.64
CA ASP A 145 11.65 -16.95 16.97
C ASP A 145 12.75 -17.55 17.88
N GLU A 146 12.80 -17.10 19.12
CA GLU A 146 13.76 -17.59 20.12
C GLU A 146 13.57 -19.06 20.50
N ASN A 147 12.48 -19.70 20.11
CA ASN A 147 12.19 -21.11 20.35
C ASN A 147 12.35 -21.96 19.08
N GLY A 148 12.62 -21.33 17.94
CA GLY A 148 12.77 -21.96 16.64
C GLY A 148 11.48 -22.08 15.84
N TYR A 149 10.38 -21.49 16.32
CA TYR A 149 9.13 -21.49 15.58
C TYR A 149 9.12 -20.35 14.54
N MET A 150 8.62 -20.65 13.35
CA MET A 150 8.48 -19.73 12.24
C MET A 150 7.51 -18.59 12.61
N ILE A 151 7.93 -17.37 12.37
CA ILE A 151 7.15 -16.15 12.58
C ILE A 151 6.26 -15.90 11.36
N THR A 152 5.03 -15.47 11.63
CA THR A 152 4.09 -14.92 10.64
C THR A 152 3.54 -13.60 11.16
N GLY A 153 3.05 -12.76 10.25
CA GLY A 153 2.55 -11.42 10.53
C GLY A 153 3.65 -10.39 10.74
N TRP A 154 3.30 -9.31 11.42
CA TRP A 154 4.21 -8.22 11.75
C TRP A 154 5.22 -8.63 12.80
N HIS A 155 6.50 -8.39 12.52
CA HIS A 155 7.61 -8.61 13.44
C HIS A 155 8.37 -7.30 13.65
N ASN A 156 8.72 -6.98 14.90
CA ASN A 156 9.49 -5.78 15.22
C ASN A 156 10.87 -6.15 15.74
N GLN A 157 11.88 -5.51 15.17
CA GLN A 157 13.26 -5.57 15.63
C GLN A 157 13.76 -4.16 15.91
N GLU A 158 13.89 -3.80 17.19
CA GLU A 158 14.48 -2.50 17.59
C GLU A 158 13.82 -1.26 16.94
N GLY A 159 12.53 -1.34 16.61
CA GLY A 159 11.79 -0.28 15.94
C GLY A 159 11.69 -0.42 14.42
N GLU A 160 12.40 -1.36 13.80
CA GLU A 160 12.27 -1.73 12.39
C GLU A 160 11.22 -2.85 12.26
N TRP A 161 10.22 -2.63 11.40
CA TRP A 161 9.12 -3.58 11.22
C TRP A 161 9.31 -4.39 9.95
N GLU A 162 9.09 -5.70 10.03
CA GLU A 162 9.04 -6.62 8.89
C GLU A 162 7.66 -7.27 8.86
N TYR A 163 7.26 -7.79 7.70
CA TYR A 163 6.04 -8.58 7.59
C TYR A 163 6.34 -9.94 6.97
N PHE A 164 5.82 -10.99 7.61
CA PHE A 164 5.89 -12.36 7.11
C PHE A 164 4.47 -12.81 6.76
N ALA A 165 4.25 -13.26 5.53
CA ALA A 165 2.94 -13.75 5.09
C ALA A 165 2.49 -14.95 5.95
N SER A 166 1.23 -15.39 5.80
CA SER A 166 0.74 -16.59 6.48
C SER A 166 1.52 -17.86 6.13
N SER A 167 2.22 -17.87 4.99
CA SER A 167 3.16 -18.94 4.61
C SER A 167 4.52 -18.85 5.31
N GLY A 168 4.81 -17.76 6.02
CA GLY A 168 6.12 -17.44 6.62
C GLY A 168 7.08 -16.71 5.69
N ALA A 169 6.74 -16.54 4.41
CA ALA A 169 7.57 -15.81 3.46
C ALA A 169 7.67 -14.32 3.84
N GLN A 170 8.88 -13.78 3.89
CA GLN A 170 9.11 -12.35 4.09
C GLN A 170 8.54 -11.52 2.94
N ALA A 171 7.85 -10.44 3.28
CA ALA A 171 7.29 -9.50 2.30
C ALA A 171 8.29 -8.42 1.90
N PHE A 172 8.24 -8.06 0.62
CA PHE A 172 9.06 -7.01 0.00
C PHE A 172 8.19 -6.16 -0.93
N GLY A 173 8.57 -4.90 -1.14
CA GLY A 173 7.84 -3.96 -1.97
C GLY A 173 6.41 -3.67 -1.48
N TRP A 174 5.52 -3.39 -2.43
CA TRP A 174 4.11 -3.10 -2.14
C TRP A 174 3.34 -4.34 -1.70
N ASN A 175 2.69 -4.25 -0.53
CA ASN A 175 1.87 -5.31 0.03
C ASN A 175 0.55 -4.76 0.56
N VAL A 176 -0.55 -5.49 0.33
CA VAL A 176 -1.83 -5.22 0.99
C VAL A 176 -1.93 -6.09 2.22
N ILE A 177 -2.01 -5.47 3.40
CA ILE A 177 -2.07 -6.13 4.70
C ILE A 177 -3.28 -5.55 5.42
N ASP A 178 -4.23 -6.41 5.79
CA ASP A 178 -5.48 -6.03 6.48
C ASP A 178 -6.26 -4.89 5.79
N GLY A 179 -6.21 -4.84 4.46
CA GLY A 179 -6.92 -3.86 3.64
C GLY A 179 -6.19 -2.54 3.41
N SER A 180 -4.98 -2.37 3.96
CA SER A 180 -4.13 -1.20 3.76
C SER A 180 -2.89 -1.54 2.94
N TRP A 181 -2.41 -0.59 2.14
CA TRP A 181 -1.16 -0.74 1.40
C TRP A 181 0.03 -0.36 2.29
N TYR A 182 1.08 -1.17 2.25
CA TYR A 182 2.36 -0.94 2.90
C TYR A 182 3.48 -1.08 1.87
N PHE A 183 4.59 -0.40 2.10
CA PHE A 183 5.81 -0.59 1.32
C PHE A 183 6.91 -1.14 2.22
N LEU A 184 7.31 -2.38 1.97
CA LEU A 184 8.43 -3.04 2.61
C LEU A 184 9.65 -2.81 1.72
N ASP A 185 10.76 -2.40 2.30
CA ASP A 185 11.98 -2.11 1.57
C ASP A 185 12.41 -3.33 0.73
N PRO A 186 12.59 -3.20 -0.60
CA PRO A 186 12.90 -4.34 -1.45
C PRO A 186 14.26 -5.03 -1.18
N GLU A 187 15.17 -4.37 -0.45
CA GLU A 187 16.49 -4.93 -0.14
C GLU A 187 16.53 -5.57 1.25
N THR A 188 15.83 -4.98 2.22
CA THR A 188 15.91 -5.35 3.64
C THR A 188 14.63 -5.94 4.21
N GLY A 189 13.48 -5.73 3.55
CA GLY A 189 12.16 -6.14 4.05
C GLY A 189 11.59 -5.22 5.13
N PHE A 190 12.28 -4.12 5.47
CA PHE A 190 11.80 -3.19 6.49
C PHE A 190 10.70 -2.26 5.98
N MET A 191 9.64 -2.13 6.77
CA MET A 191 8.52 -1.24 6.48
C MET A 191 8.96 0.22 6.43
N GLN A 192 8.66 0.85 5.30
CA GLN A 192 8.95 2.27 5.09
C GLN A 192 7.83 3.16 5.66
N THR A 193 8.22 4.36 6.08
CA THR A 193 7.32 5.43 6.53
C THR A 193 7.72 6.76 5.87
N GLY A 194 6.80 7.72 5.83
CA GLY A 194 7.02 9.02 5.21
C GLY A 194 7.03 8.96 3.68
N TRP A 195 7.77 9.88 3.06
CA TRP A 195 7.83 9.98 1.60
C TRP A 195 8.74 8.91 0.99
N ILE A 196 8.21 8.17 0.01
CA ILE A 196 9.00 7.27 -0.85
C ILE A 196 8.80 7.61 -2.32
N ASN A 197 9.83 7.34 -3.12
CA ASN A 197 9.73 7.39 -4.58
C ASN A 197 9.86 5.97 -5.13
N VAL A 198 8.82 5.51 -5.82
CA VAL A 198 8.80 4.20 -6.49
C VAL A 198 8.54 4.44 -7.96
N ASP A 199 9.49 4.06 -8.80
CA ASP A 199 9.44 4.17 -10.26
C ASP A 199 9.06 5.59 -10.74
N GLY A 200 9.59 6.62 -10.08
CA GLY A 200 9.37 8.02 -10.43
C GLY A 200 8.08 8.63 -9.86
N SER A 201 7.23 7.85 -9.20
CA SER A 201 6.03 8.33 -8.51
C SER A 201 6.29 8.47 -7.00
N TRP A 202 5.83 9.57 -6.42
CA TRP A 202 5.93 9.81 -4.98
C TRP A 202 4.69 9.30 -4.25
N TYR A 203 4.91 8.68 -3.09
CA TYR A 203 3.87 8.20 -2.19
C TYR A 203 4.20 8.64 -0.77
N TYR A 204 3.18 8.75 0.08
CA TYR A 204 3.36 9.03 1.49
C TYR A 204 2.82 7.86 2.31
N LEU A 205 3.66 7.29 3.18
CA LEU A 205 3.30 6.27 4.15
C LEU A 205 3.14 6.96 5.50
N ASN A 206 2.01 6.72 6.16
CA ASN A 206 1.73 7.26 7.48
C ASN A 206 2.72 6.70 8.51
N ALA A 207 2.66 7.21 9.75
CA ALA A 207 3.54 6.77 10.82
C ALA A 207 3.40 5.26 11.15
N ALA A 208 2.23 4.67 10.87
CA ALA A 208 2.00 3.24 11.02
C ALA A 208 2.38 2.42 9.77
N GLY A 209 2.89 3.07 8.72
CA GLY A 209 3.35 2.46 7.46
C GLY A 209 2.27 2.32 6.38
N ASP A 210 1.00 2.54 6.71
CA ASP A 210 -0.10 2.48 5.75
C ASP A 210 -0.02 3.66 4.76
N MET A 211 -0.22 3.38 3.49
CA MET A 211 -0.16 4.35 2.42
C MET A 211 -1.31 5.35 2.52
N ALA A 212 -0.97 6.63 2.59
CA ALA A 212 -1.94 7.70 2.60
C ALA A 212 -2.61 7.89 1.23
N MET A 213 -3.87 8.31 1.29
CA MET A 213 -4.66 8.76 0.16
C MET A 213 -5.35 10.07 0.54
N GLY A 214 -5.62 10.93 -0.43
CA GLY A 214 -6.23 12.23 -0.22
C GLY A 214 -5.25 13.28 0.31
N TRP A 215 -5.73 14.19 1.13
CA TRP A 215 -4.95 15.33 1.62
C TRP A 215 -3.94 14.91 2.70
N VAL A 216 -2.68 15.31 2.53
CA VAL A 216 -1.62 15.17 3.53
C VAL A 216 -1.01 16.53 3.82
N GLN A 217 -0.85 16.86 5.09
CA GLN A 217 -0.07 18.00 5.54
C GLN A 217 1.28 17.53 6.04
N TYR A 218 2.36 18.03 5.44
CA TYR A 218 3.74 17.70 5.80
C TYR A 218 4.58 18.97 5.78
N ASN A 219 5.33 19.24 6.86
CA ASN A 219 6.14 20.45 7.01
C ASN A 219 5.39 21.76 6.67
N ASN A 220 4.15 21.89 7.16
CA ASN A 220 3.27 23.05 6.93
C ASN A 220 2.85 23.26 5.46
N GLU A 221 3.09 22.29 4.59
CA GLU A 221 2.67 22.28 3.19
C GLU A 221 1.60 21.22 2.97
N TRP A 222 0.71 21.45 2.01
CA TRP A 222 -0.34 20.52 1.64
C TRP A 222 -0.01 19.78 0.36
N TYR A 223 -0.26 18.48 0.37
CA TYR A 223 -0.08 17.56 -0.75
C TYR A 223 -1.39 16.80 -0.96
N TYR A 224 -1.62 16.31 -2.17
CA TYR A 224 -2.75 15.47 -2.48
C TYR A 224 -2.26 14.16 -3.09
N LEU A 225 -2.60 13.04 -2.45
CA LEU A 225 -2.32 11.70 -2.91
C LEU A 225 -3.58 11.19 -3.59
N THR A 226 -3.46 10.78 -4.85
CA THR A 226 -4.59 10.29 -5.64
C THR A 226 -5.14 8.97 -5.10
N GLY A 227 -6.20 8.42 -5.71
CA GLY A 227 -6.77 7.13 -5.31
C GLY A 227 -5.80 5.94 -5.44
N SER A 228 -4.71 6.07 -6.21
CA SER A 228 -3.63 5.07 -6.25
C SER A 228 -2.53 5.33 -5.22
N GLY A 229 -2.65 6.38 -4.40
CA GLY A 229 -1.61 6.86 -3.48
C GLY A 229 -0.54 7.72 -4.13
N ALA A 230 -0.49 7.81 -5.46
CA ALA A 230 0.50 8.63 -6.16
C ALA A 230 0.23 10.13 -5.90
N MET A 231 1.29 10.87 -5.60
CA MET A 231 1.26 12.32 -5.37
C MET A 231 0.84 13.07 -6.64
N ALA A 232 -0.17 13.93 -6.51
CA ALA A 232 -0.64 14.77 -7.59
C ALA A 232 0.30 15.94 -7.86
N THR A 233 0.40 16.32 -9.14
CA THR A 233 1.03 17.56 -9.61
C THR A 233 0.09 18.24 -10.61
N GLY A 234 0.22 19.56 -10.77
CA GLY A 234 -0.63 20.37 -11.64
C GLY A 234 -2.07 20.54 -11.13
N TRP A 235 -2.99 20.79 -12.07
CA TRP A 235 -4.41 20.95 -11.77
C TRP A 235 -5.02 19.66 -11.21
N THR A 236 -5.59 19.76 -10.02
CA THR A 236 -6.19 18.62 -9.30
C THR A 236 -7.61 18.98 -8.86
N GLN A 237 -8.60 18.19 -9.26
CA GLN A 237 -9.98 18.40 -8.85
C GLN A 237 -10.34 17.46 -7.70
N VAL A 238 -10.74 18.03 -6.56
CA VAL A 238 -11.13 17.28 -5.35
C VAL A 238 -12.52 17.73 -4.94
N GLY A 239 -13.49 16.80 -4.94
CA GLY A 239 -14.88 17.12 -4.55
C GLY A 239 -15.52 18.25 -5.38
N GLY A 240 -15.17 18.34 -6.67
CA GLY A 240 -15.64 19.40 -7.57
C GLY A 240 -14.88 20.73 -7.47
N THR A 241 -13.96 20.87 -6.51
CA THR A 241 -13.13 22.08 -6.35
C THR A 241 -11.77 21.87 -7.01
N TRP A 242 -11.28 22.87 -7.73
CA TRP A 242 -9.96 22.83 -8.36
C TRP A 242 -8.88 23.40 -7.44
N TYR A 243 -7.73 22.73 -7.43
CA TYR A 243 -6.50 23.10 -6.74
C TYR A 243 -5.35 23.02 -7.74
N TYR A 244 -4.25 23.70 -7.44
CA TYR A 244 -3.04 23.58 -8.25
C TYR A 244 -1.86 23.14 -7.38
N MET A 245 -1.28 21.98 -7.72
CA MET A 245 -0.11 21.42 -7.07
C MET A 245 1.12 21.76 -7.92
N ASN A 246 2.21 22.25 -7.32
CA ASN A 246 3.42 22.53 -8.07
C ASN A 246 4.15 21.23 -8.49
N ALA A 247 5.30 21.35 -9.16
CA ALA A 247 6.07 20.19 -9.62
C ALA A 247 6.59 19.29 -8.47
N SER A 248 6.73 19.84 -7.27
CA SER A 248 7.07 19.11 -6.04
C SER A 248 5.83 18.59 -5.30
N GLY A 249 4.63 18.78 -5.87
CA GLY A 249 3.36 18.35 -5.28
C GLY A 249 2.79 19.26 -4.19
N VAL A 250 3.41 20.42 -3.91
CA VAL A 250 2.91 21.38 -2.92
C VAL A 250 1.72 22.14 -3.49
N MET A 251 0.61 22.17 -2.75
CA MET A 251 -0.58 22.95 -3.09
C MET A 251 -0.28 24.45 -3.01
N LEU A 252 -0.55 25.17 -4.10
CA LEU A 252 -0.35 26.61 -4.16
C LEU A 252 -1.58 27.39 -3.66
N ILE A 253 -1.30 28.58 -3.16
CA ILE A 253 -2.29 29.61 -2.80
C ILE A 253 -1.90 30.94 -3.48
N GLY A 254 -2.86 31.85 -3.61
CA GLY A 254 -2.67 33.16 -4.21
C GLY A 254 -2.67 33.13 -5.74
N TRP A 255 -1.96 34.08 -6.35
CA TRP A 255 -1.84 34.21 -7.80
C TRP A 255 -0.94 33.13 -8.38
N VAL A 256 -1.41 32.45 -9.43
CA VAL A 256 -0.65 31.41 -10.15
C VAL A 256 -0.79 31.64 -11.64
N GLU A 257 0.33 31.59 -12.37
CA GLU A 257 0.35 31.63 -13.83
C GLU A 257 0.57 30.22 -14.37
N VAL A 258 -0.35 29.75 -15.22
CA VAL A 258 -0.28 28.44 -15.88
C VAL A 258 -0.52 28.67 -17.37
N GLU A 259 0.48 28.31 -18.18
CA GLU A 259 0.41 28.39 -19.65
C GLU A 259 -0.01 29.79 -20.17
N GLY A 260 0.49 30.85 -19.52
CA GLY A 260 0.20 32.24 -19.90
C GLY A 260 -1.17 32.77 -19.46
N SER A 261 -1.93 31.98 -18.70
CA SER A 261 -3.18 32.42 -18.06
C SER A 261 -2.98 32.54 -16.55
N TRP A 262 -3.55 33.60 -15.97
CA TRP A 262 -3.51 33.82 -14.52
C TRP A 262 -4.74 33.22 -13.85
N TYR A 263 -4.54 32.69 -12.65
CA TYR A 263 -5.56 32.11 -11.78
C TYR A 263 -5.34 32.63 -10.36
N TYR A 264 -6.37 32.52 -9.53
CA TYR A 264 -6.24 32.81 -8.11
C TYR A 264 -6.78 31.66 -7.27
N LEU A 265 -5.94 31.17 -6.35
CA LEU A 265 -6.25 30.13 -5.40
C LEU A 265 -6.44 30.81 -4.05
N ASN A 266 -7.59 30.63 -3.40
CA ASN A 266 -7.84 31.28 -2.11
C ASN A 266 -6.96 30.69 -0.98
N ALA A 267 -7.15 31.15 0.26
CA ALA A 267 -6.35 30.67 1.40
C ALA A 267 -6.47 29.16 1.69
N SER A 268 -7.53 28.49 1.21
CA SER A 268 -7.68 27.03 1.27
C SER A 268 -7.07 26.29 0.07
N GLY A 269 -6.49 27.01 -0.89
CA GLY A 269 -5.99 26.47 -2.15
C GLY A 269 -7.06 26.31 -3.24
N ALA A 270 -8.34 26.55 -2.92
CA ALA A 270 -9.43 26.43 -3.87
C ALA A 270 -9.39 27.54 -4.92
N MET A 271 -9.44 27.14 -6.19
CA MET A 271 -9.51 28.04 -7.33
C MET A 271 -10.82 28.84 -7.31
N VAL A 272 -10.70 30.17 -7.41
CA VAL A 272 -11.86 31.06 -7.42
C VAL A 272 -12.40 31.26 -8.83
N THR A 273 -13.68 31.61 -8.91
CA THR A 273 -14.35 32.03 -10.15
C THR A 273 -15.22 33.26 -9.87
N GLY A 274 -15.67 33.95 -10.93
CA GLY A 274 -16.53 35.12 -10.79
C GLY A 274 -15.82 36.34 -10.22
N THR A 275 -16.58 37.27 -9.63
CA THR A 275 -16.03 38.49 -9.04
C THR A 275 -15.46 38.22 -7.65
N GLN A 276 -14.19 38.59 -7.43
CA GLN A 276 -13.47 38.43 -6.16
C GLN A 276 -12.85 39.76 -5.72
N TRP A 277 -12.75 39.97 -4.41
CA TRP A 277 -12.07 41.14 -3.84
C TRP A 277 -10.67 40.72 -3.36
N ILE A 278 -9.63 41.18 -4.03
CA ILE A 278 -8.24 40.77 -3.80
C ILE A 278 -7.39 42.03 -3.70
N ASP A 279 -6.61 42.16 -2.62
CA ASP A 279 -5.68 43.28 -2.39
C ASP A 279 -6.30 44.69 -2.57
N GLY A 280 -7.59 44.82 -2.26
CA GLY A 280 -8.32 46.09 -2.32
C GLY A 280 -8.95 46.42 -3.69
N GLU A 281 -8.83 45.54 -4.68
CA GLU A 281 -9.44 45.69 -6.02
C GLU A 281 -10.41 44.54 -6.32
N ARG A 282 -11.38 44.79 -7.20
CA ARG A 282 -12.27 43.75 -7.74
C ARG A 282 -11.60 43.10 -8.93
N HIS A 283 -11.48 41.78 -8.91
CA HIS A 283 -11.01 40.97 -10.02
C HIS A 283 -12.17 40.11 -10.53
N TRP A 284 -12.20 39.84 -11.83
CA TRP A 284 -13.14 38.87 -12.41
C TRP A 284 -12.39 37.69 -13.02
N PHE A 285 -12.92 36.51 -12.75
CA PHE A 285 -12.43 35.23 -13.25
C PHE A 285 -13.55 34.50 -14.00
N PHE A 286 -13.21 33.89 -15.13
CA PHE A 286 -14.12 33.05 -15.90
C PHE A 286 -14.49 31.76 -15.13
N HIS A 287 -15.45 30.99 -15.64
CA HIS A 287 -15.89 29.74 -15.01
C HIS A 287 -14.77 28.68 -14.93
N ASN A 288 -13.79 28.74 -15.83
CA ASN A 288 -12.60 27.89 -15.84
C ASN A 288 -11.47 28.47 -14.96
N GLY A 289 -11.73 29.56 -14.23
CA GLY A 289 -10.80 30.20 -13.30
C GLY A 289 -9.79 31.14 -13.94
N THR A 290 -9.77 31.30 -15.27
CA THR A 290 -8.83 32.24 -15.88
C THR A 290 -9.19 33.67 -15.51
N TRP A 291 -8.18 34.47 -15.20
CA TRP A 291 -8.31 35.87 -14.85
C TRP A 291 -8.56 36.71 -16.09
N TRP A 292 -9.55 37.59 -16.01
CA TRP A 292 -9.89 38.52 -17.10
C TRP A 292 -9.31 39.92 -16.88
N GLY A 293 -9.38 40.43 -15.66
CA GLY A 293 -9.01 41.82 -15.35
C GLY A 293 -9.45 42.27 -13.96
N ALA A 294 -9.13 43.53 -13.63
CA ALA A 294 -9.41 44.16 -12.33
C ALA A 294 -9.97 45.58 -12.47
N TRP A 295 -10.74 46.04 -11.48
CA TRP A 295 -11.30 47.40 -11.37
C TRP A 295 -11.55 47.81 -9.91
N LYS A 296 -11.82 49.10 -9.69
CA LYS A 296 -12.13 49.68 -8.37
C LYS A 296 -13.63 49.81 -8.16
#